data_AF-A0A162IW53-F1
#
_entry.id   AF-A0A162IW53-F1
#
_cell.length_a   1.000
_cell.length_b   1.000
_cell.length_c   1.000
_cell.angle_alpha   90.00
_cell.angle_beta   90.00
_cell.angle_gamma   90.00
#
_symmetry.space_group_name_H-M   'P 1'
#
loop_
_entity.id
_entity.type
_entity.pdbx_description
1 polymer ?
#
loop_
_entity_poly.entity_id
_entity_poly.type
_entity_poly.pdbx_seq_one_letter_code
_entity_poly.pdbx_strand_id
1 'polypeptide(L)'
;MADQEHIDTLLRSYLTLLDEYTQLRERLSHLQSRMFHDLARANFHNDRGLRFGQDQYDDRMQASRRIVIASQSADQEEEDDDDHSRPLEAAATFASRLAIMRRRETAPSPPTSSSANNEQDEGAAGSGTGTGTGDGDPLRWFGILTPQALRHAQGHSVKAVEEVIPRLVGVDAEMRRVEIEVRRARKRRAQAEKKRQQQQQQQRLELSEP
;
A
#
# COMPACT_ATOMS: atom_id res chain seq x y z
N MET A 1 -30.24 -14.22 -20.32
CA MET A 1 -30.71 -13.45 -19.14
C MET A 1 -29.69 -13.57 -18.01
N ALA A 2 -29.30 -14.77 -17.59
CA ALA A 2 -28.26 -14.98 -16.55
C ALA A 2 -26.94 -14.22 -16.80
N ASP A 3 -26.41 -14.21 -18.03
CA ASP A 3 -25.17 -13.48 -18.35
C ASP A 3 -25.30 -11.96 -18.16
N GLN A 4 -26.50 -11.41 -18.39
CA GLN A 4 -26.77 -9.98 -18.22
C GLN A 4 -26.83 -9.62 -16.73
N GLU A 5 -27.56 -10.42 -15.93
CA GLU A 5 -27.64 -10.25 -14.48
C GLU A 5 -26.26 -10.35 -13.81
N HIS A 6 -25.40 -11.24 -14.31
CA HIS A 6 -24.02 -11.35 -13.84
C HIS A 6 -23.20 -10.09 -14.17
N ILE A 7 -23.28 -9.57 -15.40
CA ILE A 7 -22.61 -8.31 -15.78
C ILE A 7 -23.11 -7.14 -14.92
N ASP A 8 -24.42 -7.04 -14.69
CA ASP A 8 -25.02 -5.96 -13.90
C ASP A 8 -24.57 -6.06 -12.42
N THR A 9 -24.41 -7.28 -11.91
CA THR A 9 -23.85 -7.51 -10.56
C THR A 9 -22.40 -7.07 -10.47
N LEU A 10 -21.56 -7.41 -11.45
CA LEU A 10 -20.17 -6.96 -11.51
C LEU A 10 -20.05 -5.44 -11.60
N LEU A 11 -20.90 -4.80 -12.40
CA LEU A 11 -20.93 -3.33 -12.51
C LEU A 11 -21.36 -2.68 -11.20
N ARG A 12 -22.33 -3.26 -10.48
CA ARG A 12 -22.71 -2.78 -9.15
C ARG A 12 -21.53 -2.85 -8.18
N SER A 13 -20.83 -3.98 -8.12
CA SER A 13 -19.63 -4.14 -7.29
C SER A 13 -18.53 -3.16 -7.69
N TYR A 14 -18.32 -2.91 -8.98
CA TYR A 14 -17.37 -1.90 -9.45
C TYR A 14 -17.73 -0.50 -8.94
N LEU A 15 -19.00 -0.10 -9.02
CA LEU A 15 -19.44 1.22 -8.55
C LEU A 15 -19.28 1.38 -7.03
N THR A 16 -19.51 0.32 -6.24
CA THR A 16 -19.25 0.36 -4.80
C THR A 16 -17.76 0.48 -4.49
N LEU A 17 -16.90 -0.24 -5.22
CA LEU A 17 -15.44 -0.12 -5.08
C LEU A 17 -14.94 1.27 -5.50
N LEU A 18 -15.54 1.86 -6.54
CA LEU A 18 -15.20 3.20 -7.00
C LEU A 18 -15.53 4.26 -5.93
N ASP A 19 -16.69 4.14 -5.27
CA ASP A 19 -17.07 5.03 -4.15
C ASP A 19 -16.12 4.87 -2.95
N GLU A 20 -15.73 3.64 -2.60
CA GLU A 20 -14.73 3.43 -1.56
C GLU A 20 -13.37 4.04 -1.95
N TYR A 21 -12.94 3.86 -3.20
CA TYR A 21 -11.70 4.44 -3.71
C TYR A 21 -11.71 5.98 -3.65
N THR A 22 -12.80 6.63 -4.05
CA THR A 22 -12.90 8.10 -4.01
C THR A 22 -12.86 8.62 -2.57
N GLN A 23 -13.57 7.97 -1.64
CA GLN A 23 -13.53 8.31 -0.21
C GLN A 23 -12.13 8.12 0.40
N LEU A 24 -11.44 7.02 0.07
CA LEU A 24 -10.07 6.78 0.51
C LEU A 24 -9.11 7.83 -0.04
N ARG A 25 -9.29 8.25 -1.30
CA ARG A 25 -8.47 9.30 -1.93
C ARG A 25 -8.69 10.66 -1.28
N GLU A 26 -9.93 11.00 -0.94
CA GLU A 26 -10.25 12.22 -0.19
C GLU A 26 -9.61 12.19 1.20
N ARG A 27 -9.76 11.07 1.92
CA ARG A 27 -9.13 10.88 3.24
C ARG A 27 -7.61 11.00 3.19
N LEU A 28 -6.97 10.44 2.16
CA LEU A 28 -5.52 10.55 1.96
C LEU A 28 -5.11 12.01 1.74
N SER A 29 -5.80 12.72 0.83
CA SER A 29 -5.57 14.14 0.54
C SER A 29 -5.66 14.98 1.82
N HIS A 30 -6.71 14.78 2.60
CA HIS A 30 -6.92 15.50 3.84
C HIS A 30 -5.84 15.20 4.91
N LEU A 31 -5.41 13.94 5.06
CA LEU A 31 -4.29 13.60 5.94
C LEU A 31 -2.98 14.25 5.49
N GLN A 32 -2.70 14.26 4.19
CA GLN A 32 -1.52 14.91 3.62
C GLN A 32 -1.56 16.42 3.85
N SER A 33 -2.69 17.09 3.60
CA SER A 33 -2.83 18.53 3.85
C SER A 33 -2.57 18.89 5.31
N ARG A 34 -3.13 18.11 6.26
CA ARG A 34 -2.89 18.32 7.70
C ARG A 34 -1.43 18.08 8.07
N MET A 35 -0.84 17.00 7.56
CA MET A 35 0.58 16.70 7.77
C MET A 35 1.48 17.85 7.31
N PHE A 36 1.29 18.37 6.09
CA PHE A 36 2.10 19.46 5.57
C PHE A 36 1.85 20.78 6.30
N HIS A 37 0.61 21.05 6.70
CA HIS A 37 0.28 22.21 7.51
C HIS A 37 0.97 22.16 8.88
N ASP A 38 0.92 21.03 9.57
CA ASP A 38 1.59 20.85 10.86
C ASP A 38 3.11 20.89 10.74
N LEU A 39 3.67 20.35 9.65
CA LEU A 39 5.10 20.47 9.35
C LEU A 39 5.50 21.94 9.11
N ALA A 40 4.71 22.69 8.34
CA ALA A 40 4.93 24.12 8.11
C ALA A 40 4.84 24.91 9.42
N ARG A 41 3.86 24.58 10.28
CA ARG A 41 3.73 25.19 11.61
C ARG A 41 4.93 24.88 12.49
N ALA A 42 5.42 23.64 12.50
CA ALA A 42 6.63 23.27 13.23
C ALA A 42 7.86 24.06 12.74
N ASN A 43 8.02 24.18 11.42
CA ASN A 43 9.11 24.95 10.80
C ASN A 43 9.03 26.45 11.11
N PHE A 44 7.83 27.03 11.17
CA PHE A 44 7.65 28.45 11.45
C PHE A 44 8.00 28.82 12.89
N HIS A 45 7.65 27.97 13.86
CA HIS A 45 7.91 28.23 15.28
C HIS A 45 9.31 27.77 15.73
N ASN A 46 10.17 27.33 14.81
CA ASN A 46 11.52 26.93 15.16
C ASN A 46 12.45 28.15 15.16
N ASP A 47 12.68 28.71 16.35
CA ASP A 47 13.48 29.93 16.54
C ASP A 47 14.97 29.76 16.15
N ARG A 48 15.43 28.53 15.91
CA ARG A 48 16.84 28.24 15.57
C ARG A 48 17.15 28.33 14.08
N GLY A 49 16.19 28.71 13.23
CA GLY A 49 16.37 28.73 11.77
C GLY A 49 16.53 27.35 11.13
N LEU A 50 16.39 26.29 11.93
CA LEU A 50 16.46 24.90 11.49
C LEU A 50 15.12 24.49 10.86
N ARG A 51 15.17 23.88 9.69
CA ARG A 51 13.99 23.27 9.05
C ARG A 51 13.94 21.77 9.35
N PHE A 52 12.80 21.29 9.83
CA PHE A 52 12.52 19.87 9.93
C PHE A 52 12.39 19.31 8.52
N GLY A 53 13.37 18.50 8.13
CA GLY A 53 13.49 17.96 6.78
C GLY A 53 14.60 16.93 6.68
N GLN A 54 14.80 16.41 5.47
CA GLN A 54 15.78 15.37 5.18
C GLN A 54 17.22 15.76 5.49
N ASP A 55 17.53 17.06 5.45
CA ASP A 55 18.88 17.60 5.68
C ASP A 55 19.36 17.40 7.14
N GLN A 56 18.47 16.98 8.03
CA GLN A 56 18.77 16.70 9.44
C GLN A 56 18.74 15.20 9.77
N TYR A 57 18.58 14.34 8.77
CA TYR A 57 18.76 12.91 8.96
C TYR A 57 20.26 12.64 9.11
N ASP A 58 20.66 11.91 10.15
CA ASP A 58 22.00 11.34 10.21
C ASP A 58 22.02 9.94 9.55
N ASP A 59 23.21 9.40 9.31
CA ASP A 59 23.45 8.10 8.67
C ASP A 59 22.73 6.91 9.35
N ARG A 60 22.29 7.06 10.60
CA ARG A 60 21.49 6.10 11.37
C ARG A 60 20.00 6.12 11.02
N MET A 61 19.55 7.00 10.13
CA MET A 61 18.15 7.08 9.71
C MET A 61 17.70 5.75 9.08
N GLN A 62 16.72 5.11 9.71
CA GLN A 62 16.11 3.87 9.25
C GLN A 62 14.60 4.03 9.09
N ALA A 63 14.04 3.30 8.13
CA ALA A 63 12.60 3.26 7.92
C ALA A 63 11.91 2.62 9.14
N SER A 64 11.18 3.43 9.91
CA SER A 64 10.38 2.95 11.04
C SER A 64 9.17 2.10 10.62
N ARG A 65 8.72 2.26 9.36
CA ARG A 65 7.54 1.60 8.80
C ARG A 65 7.82 1.13 7.38
N ARG A 66 7.45 -0.10 7.10
CA ARG A 66 7.61 -0.74 5.79
C ARG A 66 6.30 -1.41 5.42
N ILE A 67 5.86 -1.21 4.18
CA ILE A 67 4.69 -1.86 3.62
C ILE A 67 5.16 -2.72 2.47
N VAL A 68 4.74 -3.98 2.48
CA VAL A 68 4.96 -4.89 1.37
C VAL A 68 3.61 -5.08 0.69
N ILE A 69 3.53 -4.63 -0.57
CA ILE A 69 2.34 -4.79 -1.39
C ILE A 69 2.62 -5.97 -2.32
N ALA A 70 2.00 -7.11 -2.05
CA ALA A 70 2.06 -8.26 -2.92
C ALA A 70 0.80 -8.29 -3.79
N SER A 71 0.96 -8.06 -5.10
CA SER A 71 -0.08 -8.45 -6.05
C SER A 71 0.00 -9.97 -6.21
N GLN A 72 -1.00 -10.71 -5.76
CA GLN A 72 -1.18 -12.07 -6.25
C GLN A 72 -1.52 -11.97 -7.74
N SER A 73 -0.49 -12.06 -8.58
CA SER A 73 -0.63 -12.64 -9.90
C SER A 73 -1.06 -14.08 -9.66
N ALA A 74 -2.37 -14.32 -9.68
CA ALA A 74 -2.83 -15.63 -10.11
C ALA A 74 -2.25 -15.79 -11.53
N ASP A 75 -1.47 -16.86 -11.71
CA ASP A 75 -0.73 -17.19 -12.91
C ASP A 75 -1.51 -16.91 -14.20
N GLN A 76 -0.84 -16.28 -15.18
CA GLN A 76 -1.12 -16.38 -16.61
C GLN A 76 0.00 -15.69 -17.41
N GLU A 77 1.19 -16.31 -17.40
CA GLU A 77 1.73 -16.76 -18.68
C GLU A 77 0.94 -18.03 -19.01
N GLU A 78 -0.09 -17.95 -19.86
CA GLU A 78 -0.48 -19.07 -20.72
C GLU A 78 -1.08 -18.48 -22.01
N GLU A 79 -0.32 -18.67 -23.08
CA GLU A 79 -0.86 -18.78 -24.43
C GLU A 79 -1.87 -19.94 -24.47
N ASP A 80 -2.98 -19.69 -25.15
CA ASP A 80 -3.93 -20.65 -25.73
C ASP A 80 -4.71 -21.68 -24.88
N ASP A 81 -5.99 -21.74 -25.25
CA ASP A 81 -6.95 -22.85 -25.18
C ASP A 81 -7.77 -23.16 -23.91
N ASP A 82 -8.85 -23.88 -24.21
CA ASP A 82 -10.17 -23.91 -23.61
C ASP A 82 -10.28 -24.45 -22.16
N ASP A 83 -11.39 -24.05 -21.53
CA ASP A 83 -12.10 -24.70 -20.44
C ASP A 83 -11.35 -24.89 -19.11
N HIS A 84 -11.82 -24.22 -18.05
CA HIS A 84 -12.26 -24.89 -16.83
C HIS A 84 -12.90 -23.89 -15.85
N SER A 85 -14.14 -24.20 -15.47
CA SER A 85 -14.83 -23.57 -14.36
C SER A 85 -14.20 -24.02 -13.04
N ARG A 86 -13.66 -23.09 -12.25
CA ARG A 86 -13.36 -23.30 -10.82
C ARG A 86 -13.99 -22.19 -9.97
N PRO A 87 -14.67 -22.51 -8.86
CA PRO A 87 -15.20 -21.51 -7.95
C PRO A 87 -14.07 -20.91 -7.10
N LEU A 88 -13.90 -19.59 -7.13
CA LEU A 88 -12.89 -18.85 -6.36
C LEU A 88 -13.45 -18.41 -5.00
N GLU A 89 -13.31 -19.26 -3.97
CA GLU A 89 -13.34 -18.86 -2.56
C GLU A 89 -12.03 -18.14 -2.16
N ALA A 90 -11.65 -17.09 -2.86
CA ALA A 90 -10.37 -16.39 -2.64
C ALA A 90 -10.52 -14.91 -2.25
N ALA A 91 -11.73 -14.46 -1.90
CA ALA A 91 -11.96 -13.09 -1.47
C ALA A 91 -11.56 -12.84 0.01
N ALA A 92 -11.52 -13.89 0.85
CA ALA A 92 -11.26 -13.72 2.29
C ALA A 92 -9.75 -13.60 2.65
N THR A 93 -8.84 -13.91 1.72
CA THR A 93 -7.41 -14.04 2.05
C THR A 93 -6.61 -12.75 1.91
N PHE A 94 -7.16 -11.72 1.24
CA PHE A 94 -6.45 -10.46 1.01
C PHE A 94 -6.29 -9.62 2.30
N ALA A 95 -7.24 -9.74 3.24
CA ALA A 95 -7.19 -9.02 4.50
C ALA A 95 -6.15 -9.57 5.49
N SER A 96 -5.74 -10.84 5.38
CA SER A 96 -4.94 -11.53 6.42
C SER A 96 -3.42 -11.50 6.22
N ARG A 97 -2.90 -11.00 5.10
CA ARG A 97 -1.44 -10.93 4.84
C ARG A 97 -0.81 -9.55 4.92
N LEU A 98 -1.51 -8.56 5.48
CA LEU A 98 -0.90 -7.30 5.94
C LEU A 98 -0.22 -7.52 7.31
N ALA A 99 0.60 -8.56 7.41
CA ALA A 99 1.41 -8.81 8.61
C ALA A 99 2.52 -7.76 8.63
N ILE A 100 2.29 -6.68 9.38
CA ILE A 100 3.31 -5.70 9.75
C ILE A 100 4.45 -6.47 10.41
N MET A 101 5.53 -6.71 9.66
CA MET A 101 6.77 -7.27 10.21
C MET A 101 7.37 -6.25 11.17
N ARG A 102 6.93 -6.26 12.42
CA ARG A 102 7.60 -5.60 13.53
C ARG A 102 8.80 -6.49 13.92
N ARG A 103 9.82 -6.57 13.06
CA ARG A 103 11.02 -7.37 13.35
C ARG A 103 11.92 -6.59 14.30
N ARG A 104 11.89 -7.04 15.55
CA ARG A 104 12.89 -6.85 16.60
C ARG A 104 14.13 -7.65 16.19
N GLU A 105 15.21 -6.97 15.83
CA GLU A 105 16.54 -7.58 15.73
C GLU A 105 17.45 -6.96 16.78
N THR A 106 17.63 -7.70 17.87
CA THR A 106 18.75 -7.57 18.79
C THR A 106 19.37 -8.95 18.91
N ALA A 107 20.59 -9.15 18.40
CA ALA A 107 21.61 -9.99 19.06
C ALA A 107 23.01 -9.79 18.43
N PRO A 108 24.11 -9.94 19.21
CA PRO A 108 25.45 -9.43 18.93
C PRO A 108 26.52 -10.53 18.69
N SER A 109 27.68 -10.21 18.13
CA SER A 109 28.95 -10.97 18.23
C SER A 109 30.19 -10.09 17.84
N PRO A 110 31.46 -10.48 18.12
CA PRO A 110 32.34 -9.91 19.16
C PRO A 110 33.63 -9.21 18.59
N PRO A 111 34.57 -8.72 19.43
CA PRO A 111 35.55 -7.69 19.04
C PRO A 111 36.88 -8.28 18.55
N THR A 112 37.53 -7.57 17.63
CA THR A 112 38.95 -7.78 17.31
C THR A 112 39.73 -6.50 17.59
N SER A 113 40.65 -6.63 18.53
CA SER A 113 41.65 -5.67 18.99
C SER A 113 42.71 -5.34 17.96
N SER A 114 43.15 -4.08 17.91
CA SER A 114 44.56 -3.73 17.76
C SER A 114 44.82 -2.34 18.32
N SER A 115 45.66 -2.32 19.37
CA SER A 115 46.18 -1.19 20.13
C SER A 115 47.06 -0.23 19.31
N ALA A 116 47.12 1.06 19.72
CA ALA A 116 48.29 1.65 20.39
C ALA A 116 48.20 3.20 20.49
N ASN A 117 48.28 3.70 21.75
CA ASN A 117 48.89 4.94 22.29
C ASN A 117 48.56 6.32 21.68
N ASN A 118 48.44 7.45 22.40
CA ASN A 118 48.90 7.82 23.74
C ASN A 118 48.14 9.07 24.29
N GLU A 119 47.95 9.09 25.63
CA GLU A 119 48.09 10.19 26.62
C GLU A 119 47.61 11.64 26.28
N GLN A 120 46.52 12.10 26.93
CA GLN A 120 46.46 13.01 28.11
C GLN A 120 46.34 14.50 27.76
N ASP A 121 45.17 15.11 28.02
CA ASP A 121 45.07 16.35 28.83
C ASP A 121 43.63 16.56 29.36
N GLU A 122 43.55 17.06 30.58
CA GLU A 122 42.38 17.27 31.43
C GLU A 122 41.69 18.62 31.18
N GLY A 123 40.35 18.66 31.19
CA GLY A 123 39.61 19.90 30.94
C GLY A 123 38.09 19.80 31.05
N ALA A 124 37.61 19.56 32.28
CA ALA A 124 36.31 19.93 32.88
C ALA A 124 35.08 20.26 32.01
N ALA A 125 33.97 19.61 32.42
CA ALA A 125 32.58 20.10 32.45
C ALA A 125 31.76 20.07 31.14
N GLY A 126 31.02 18.97 30.99
CA GLY A 126 29.94 18.85 30.01
C GLY A 126 29.28 17.48 30.02
N SER A 127 28.90 16.97 31.20
CA SER A 127 28.10 15.75 31.34
C SER A 127 26.73 15.93 30.67
N GLY A 128 26.61 15.47 29.43
CA GLY A 128 25.36 15.33 28.69
C GLY A 128 25.25 13.93 28.10
N THR A 129 25.07 12.95 28.98
CA THR A 129 24.53 11.59 28.76
C THR A 129 24.25 11.19 27.31
N GLY A 130 25.11 10.33 26.77
CA GLY A 130 24.71 9.45 25.67
C GLY A 130 23.59 8.52 26.13
N THR A 131 22.46 8.56 25.44
CA THR A 131 21.40 7.54 25.53
C THR A 131 21.37 6.76 24.22
N GLY A 132 22.29 5.81 24.10
CA GLY A 132 22.23 4.78 23.07
C GLY A 132 21.10 3.80 23.36
N THR A 133 20.24 3.61 22.33
CA THR A 133 19.28 2.51 22.12
C THR A 133 18.01 2.47 23.00
N GLY A 134 16.84 2.66 22.38
CA GLY A 134 15.57 2.33 23.04
C GLY A 134 14.27 2.96 22.55
N ASP A 135 14.14 3.36 21.28
CA ASP A 135 12.85 3.37 20.55
C ASP A 135 13.15 3.74 19.10
N GLY A 136 12.60 3.01 18.13
CA GLY A 136 12.77 3.31 16.69
C GLY A 136 12.00 4.55 16.22
N ASP A 137 11.82 5.53 17.11
CA ASP A 137 11.05 6.76 16.83
C ASP A 137 11.97 7.81 16.18
N PRO A 138 11.76 8.12 14.89
CA PRO A 138 12.59 9.07 14.16
C PRO A 138 12.50 10.50 14.71
N LEU A 139 11.47 10.83 15.51
CA LEU A 139 11.35 12.17 16.08
C LEU A 139 12.43 12.49 17.11
N ARG A 140 13.01 11.47 17.76
CA ARG A 140 14.05 11.68 18.78
C ARG A 140 15.37 12.19 18.19
N TRP A 141 15.59 12.04 16.89
CA TRP A 141 16.76 12.61 16.20
C TRP A 141 16.73 14.14 16.17
N PHE A 142 15.55 14.75 16.30
CA PHE A 142 15.39 16.20 16.39
C PHE A 142 15.55 16.73 17.83
N GLY A 143 16.06 15.89 18.75
CA GLY A 143 16.29 16.23 20.15
C GLY A 143 15.10 15.91 21.07
N ILE A 144 15.30 16.16 22.36
CA ILE A 144 14.32 15.79 23.40
C ILE A 144 13.05 16.66 23.37
N LEU A 145 13.16 17.88 22.83
CA LEU A 145 12.10 18.87 22.80
C LEU A 145 11.54 19.02 21.38
N THR A 146 10.92 17.97 20.86
CA THR A 146 10.23 18.07 19.57
C THR A 146 8.97 18.92 19.68
N PRO A 147 8.67 19.82 18.72
CA PRO A 147 7.42 20.56 18.71
C PRO A 147 6.21 19.62 18.59
N GLN A 148 5.11 19.96 19.26
CA GLN A 148 3.87 19.18 19.17
C GLN A 148 3.34 19.07 17.74
N ALA A 149 3.47 20.13 16.94
CA ALA A 149 3.09 20.11 15.53
C ALA A 149 3.87 19.05 14.73
N LEU A 150 5.15 18.82 15.03
CA LEU A 150 5.94 17.77 14.39
C LEU A 150 5.45 16.37 14.77
N ARG A 151 5.05 16.17 16.04
CA ARG A 151 4.40 14.92 16.49
C ARG A 151 3.07 14.68 15.79
N HIS A 152 2.26 15.72 15.61
CA HIS A 152 1.01 15.61 14.86
C HIS A 152 1.28 15.25 13.39
N ALA A 153 2.21 15.94 12.73
CA ALA A 153 2.60 15.65 11.35
C ALA A 153 3.04 14.18 11.18
N GLN A 154 3.86 13.66 12.10
CA GLN A 154 4.21 12.24 12.13
C GLN A 154 2.97 11.37 12.27
N GLY A 155 2.07 11.64 13.22
CA GLY A 155 0.83 10.90 13.40
C GLY A 155 -0.07 10.88 12.16
N HIS A 156 -0.17 12.00 11.43
CA HIS A 156 -0.88 12.07 10.15
C HIS A 156 -0.23 11.21 9.07
N SER A 157 1.10 11.28 8.96
CA SER A 157 1.89 10.46 8.02
C SER A 157 1.72 8.96 8.31
N VAL A 158 1.79 8.58 9.59
CA VAL A 158 1.60 7.19 10.04
C VAL A 158 0.23 6.67 9.64
N LYS A 159 -0.86 7.42 9.87
CA LYS A 159 -2.21 7.02 9.45
C LYS A 159 -2.32 6.87 7.93
N ALA A 160 -1.72 7.78 7.18
CA ALA A 160 -1.75 7.70 5.72
C ALA A 160 -1.06 6.42 5.21
N VAL A 161 0.10 6.11 5.76
CA VAL A 161 0.95 4.96 5.38
C VAL A 161 0.35 3.65 5.89
N GLU A 162 -0.04 3.53 7.16
CA GLU A 162 -0.50 2.27 7.74
C GLU A 162 -1.97 1.91 7.40
N GLU A 163 -2.85 2.91 7.25
CA GLU A 163 -4.28 2.67 7.07
C GLU A 163 -4.75 2.92 5.64
N VAL A 164 -4.43 4.09 5.08
CA VAL A 164 -5.11 4.57 3.87
C VAL A 164 -4.48 4.03 2.59
N ILE A 165 -3.16 4.15 2.45
CA ILE A 165 -2.44 3.71 1.24
C ILE A 165 -2.62 2.21 0.97
N PRO A 166 -2.49 1.30 1.95
CA PRO A 166 -2.67 -0.14 1.71
C PRO A 166 -4.09 -0.47 1.25
N ARG A 167 -5.10 0.18 1.84
CA ARG A 167 -6.51 0.01 1.44
C ARG A 167 -6.74 0.54 0.04
N LEU A 168 -6.23 1.72 -0.28
CA LEU A 168 -6.37 2.33 -1.60
C LEU A 168 -5.80 1.42 -2.71
N VAL A 169 -4.61 0.86 -2.49
CA VAL A 169 -3.98 -0.05 -3.45
C VAL A 169 -4.73 -1.38 -3.54
N GLY A 170 -5.28 -1.87 -2.43
CA GLY A 170 -6.16 -3.05 -2.43
C GLY A 170 -7.41 -2.85 -3.27
N VAL A 171 -8.14 -1.75 -3.06
CA VAL A 171 -9.34 -1.41 -3.83
C VAL A 171 -9.02 -1.22 -5.30
N ASP A 172 -7.92 -0.54 -5.65
CA ASP A 172 -7.49 -0.39 -7.06
C ASP A 172 -7.23 -1.75 -7.73
N ALA A 173 -6.61 -2.70 -7.01
CA ALA A 173 -6.40 -4.05 -7.51
C ALA A 173 -7.72 -4.82 -7.69
N GLU A 174 -8.68 -4.68 -6.78
CA GLU A 174 -10.01 -5.27 -6.89
C GLU A 174 -10.82 -4.69 -8.05
N MET A 175 -10.79 -3.36 -8.23
CA MET A 175 -11.42 -2.69 -9.36
C MET A 175 -10.91 -3.25 -10.70
N ARG A 176 -9.59 -3.39 -10.86
CA ARG A 176 -8.99 -3.98 -12.07
C ARG A 176 -9.44 -5.42 -12.31
N ARG A 177 -9.59 -6.23 -11.25
CA ARG A 177 -10.11 -7.61 -11.37
C ARG A 177 -11.54 -7.61 -11.89
N VAL A 178 -12.40 -6.77 -11.34
CA VAL A 178 -13.80 -6.65 -11.79
C VAL A 178 -13.88 -6.16 -13.23
N GLU A 179 -13.05 -5.20 -13.63
CA GLU A 179 -12.97 -4.74 -15.03
C GLU A 179 -12.63 -5.88 -16.00
N ILE A 180 -11.66 -6.72 -15.63
CA ILE A 180 -11.27 -7.90 -16.41
C ILE A 180 -12.45 -8.89 -16.50
N GLU A 181 -13.14 -9.16 -15.39
CA GLU A 181 -14.30 -10.05 -15.36
C GLU A 181 -15.46 -9.53 -16.21
N VAL A 182 -15.76 -8.22 -16.16
CA VAL A 182 -16.76 -7.59 -17.01
C VAL A 182 -16.40 -7.75 -18.48
N ARG A 183 -15.13 -7.53 -18.85
CA ARG A 183 -14.67 -7.75 -20.23
C ARG A 183 -14.85 -9.20 -20.66
N ARG A 184 -14.47 -10.16 -19.80
CA ARG A 184 -14.63 -11.61 -20.06
C ARG A 184 -16.11 -11.99 -20.20
N ALA A 185 -16.99 -11.51 -19.32
CA ALA A 185 -18.42 -11.78 -19.36
C ALA A 185 -19.08 -11.23 -20.64
N ARG A 186 -18.74 -9.99 -21.03
CA ARG A 186 -19.21 -9.39 -22.28
C ARG A 186 -18.74 -10.17 -23.51
N LYS A 187 -17.48 -10.63 -23.53
CA LYS A 187 -16.94 -11.47 -24.62
C LYS A 187 -17.70 -12.80 -24.72
N ARG A 188 -17.91 -13.50 -23.60
CA ARG A 188 -18.67 -14.78 -23.55
C ARG A 188 -20.09 -14.60 -24.08
N ARG A 189 -20.78 -13.55 -23.65
CA ARG A 189 -22.14 -13.24 -24.12
C ARG A 189 -22.18 -13.02 -25.64
N ALA A 190 -21.28 -12.18 -26.18
CA ALA A 190 -21.23 -11.91 -27.61
C ALA A 190 -20.93 -13.18 -28.44
N GLN A 191 -20.08 -14.08 -27.93
CA GLN A 191 -19.81 -15.36 -28.57
C GLN A 191 -21.03 -16.30 -28.54
N ALA A 192 -21.75 -16.37 -27.42
CA ALA A 192 -22.96 -17.17 -27.29
C ALA A 192 -24.09 -16.69 -28.23
N GLU A 193 -24.26 -15.37 -28.37
CA GLU A 193 -25.21 -14.77 -29.32
C GLU A 193 -24.87 -15.13 -30.77
N LYS A 194 -23.60 -15.05 -31.16
CA LYS A 194 -23.14 -15.46 -32.51
C LYS A 194 -23.38 -16.94 -32.79
N LYS A 195 -23.06 -17.83 -31.84
CA LYS A 195 -23.30 -19.28 -31.97
C LYS A 195 -24.80 -19.57 -32.14
N ARG A 196 -25.67 -18.92 -31.37
CA ARG A 196 -27.13 -19.06 -31.52
C ARG A 196 -27.63 -18.59 -32.89
N GLN A 197 -27.09 -17.49 -33.42
CA GLN A 197 -27.46 -17.01 -34.76
C GLN A 197 -27.03 -17.99 -35.85
N GLN A 198 -25.83 -18.57 -35.75
CA GLN A 198 -25.35 -19.58 -36.70
C GLN A 198 -26.21 -20.85 -36.67
N GLN A 199 -26.57 -21.35 -35.48
CA GLN A 199 -27.46 -22.50 -35.33
C GLN A 199 -28.86 -22.22 -35.91
N GLN A 200 -29.41 -21.04 -35.68
CA GLN A 200 -30.70 -20.65 -36.27
C GLN A 200 -30.64 -20.53 -37.79
N GLN A 201 -29.53 -20.04 -38.36
CA GLN A 201 -29.33 -19.99 -39.80
C GLN A 201 -29.20 -21.39 -40.41
N GLN A 202 -28.45 -22.29 -39.78
CA GLN A 202 -28.33 -23.69 -40.21
C GLN A 202 -29.68 -24.41 -40.17
N GLN A 203 -30.41 -24.31 -39.06
CA GLN A 203 -31.76 -24.91 -38.94
C GLN A 203 -32.75 -24.35 -39.98
N ARG A 204 -32.64 -23.06 -40.29
CA ARG A 204 -33.50 -22.43 -41.31
C ARG A 204 -33.14 -22.87 -42.74
N LEU A 205 -31.86 -23.14 -43.01
CA LEU A 205 -31.41 -23.69 -44.28
C LEU A 205 -31.83 -25.16 -44.44
N GLU A 206 -31.71 -25.97 -43.39
CA GLU A 206 -32.14 -27.37 -43.37
C GLU A 206 -33.66 -27.53 -43.53
N LEU A 207 -34.49 -26.63 -42.97
CA LEU A 207 -35.94 -26.62 -43.21
C LEU A 207 -36.35 -26.09 -44.60
N SER A 208 -35.40 -25.54 -45.37
CA SER A 208 -35.63 -24.96 -46.70
C SER A 208 -35.23 -25.88 -47.85
N GLU A 209 -34.64 -27.05 -47.58
CA GLU A 209 -34.34 -28.06 -48.60
C GLU A 209 -35.53 -29.04 -48.74
N PRO A 210 -36.09 -29.22 -49.95
CA PRO A 210 -37.32 -29.98 -50.21
C PRO A 210 -37.15 -31.51 -50.22
#